data_AF-Q0ZKH4-F1
#
_entry.id   AF-Q0ZKH4-F1
#
_cell.length_a   1.000
_cell.length_b   1.000
_cell.length_c   1.000
_cell.angle_alpha   90.00
_cell.angle_beta   90.00
_cell.angle_gamma   90.00
#
_symmetry.space_group_name_H-M   'P 1'
#
loop_
_entity.id
_entity.type
_entity.pdbx_description
1 polymer ?
#
loop_
_entity_poly.entity_id
_entity_poly.type
_entity_poly.pdbx_seq_one_letter_code
_entity_poly.pdbx_strand_id
1 'polypeptide(L)'
;MINHDALEAPSLAESQLLHQPRNLESIIMKRTIALAALALTSSLALAACTDDTASDAPETTTTTTSETATQSSEETGMNHQMGAEGHDHPADGGQPPAGIAAEENPTYPVGTEVILTADHMPGMDGATATISGAFDTTTYSVSYTPTDGGDPVTDHRWVVHEELVDPGQAPLPEGSEVVLDAEHMSGMKGVEATIDYSTDETVYMVDLTVDGMTMTNHKWVTESEIAPAE
;
A
#
# COMPACT_ATOMS: atom_id res chain seq x y z
N MET A 1 34.47 62.20 -27.77
CA MET A 1 35.20 61.77 -26.55
C MET A 1 34.34 60.66 -25.95
N ILE A 2 34.47 59.38 -26.33
CA ILE A 2 35.49 58.37 -25.92
C ILE A 2 35.84 58.56 -24.43
N ASN A 3 35.59 57.65 -23.47
CA ASN A 3 35.77 56.18 -23.36
C ASN A 3 34.63 55.60 -22.46
N HIS A 4 33.92 54.51 -22.77
CA HIS A 4 34.23 53.09 -22.49
C HIS A 4 35.29 52.83 -21.41
N ASP A 5 34.86 52.48 -20.20
CA ASP A 5 35.70 51.70 -19.29
C ASP A 5 34.91 50.52 -18.73
N ALA A 6 35.52 49.35 -18.89
CA ALA A 6 34.98 48.05 -18.63
C ALA A 6 35.21 47.68 -17.17
N LEU A 7 34.21 47.12 -16.50
CA LEU A 7 34.42 46.42 -15.23
C LEU A 7 34.55 44.93 -15.53
N GLU A 8 35.80 44.48 -15.40
CA GLU A 8 36.27 43.12 -15.55
C GLU A 8 35.59 42.15 -14.57
N ALA A 9 35.31 40.94 -15.06
CA ALA A 9 34.93 39.79 -14.25
C ALA A 9 36.15 39.22 -13.51
N PRO A 10 36.01 38.74 -12.27
CA PRO A 10 37.10 38.05 -11.59
C PRO A 10 37.26 36.60 -12.07
N SER A 11 38.55 36.24 -12.17
CA SER A 11 39.18 35.02 -12.64
C SER A 11 38.82 33.75 -11.86
N LEU A 12 38.61 32.66 -12.61
CA LEU A 12 38.73 31.27 -12.17
C LEU A 12 40.22 30.91 -12.00
N ALA A 13 40.70 30.74 -10.77
CA ALA A 13 41.66 29.70 -10.37
C ALA A 13 42.09 29.87 -8.90
N GLU A 14 42.29 28.72 -8.23
CA GLU A 14 43.02 28.52 -6.96
C GLU A 14 42.31 28.83 -5.63
N SER A 15 41.53 27.85 -5.15
CA SER A 15 41.73 27.30 -3.80
C SER A 15 41.10 25.91 -3.68
N GLN A 16 41.79 24.95 -4.28
CA GLN A 16 41.80 23.56 -3.83
C GLN A 16 42.63 23.49 -2.55
N LEU A 17 42.01 23.54 -1.37
CA LEU A 17 42.48 22.84 -0.16
C LEU A 17 41.49 23.04 0.98
N LEU A 18 40.73 21.99 1.33
CA LEU A 18 40.30 21.57 2.68
C LEU A 18 39.13 20.58 2.58
N HIS A 19 39.30 19.53 1.78
CA HIS A 19 38.66 18.24 2.08
C HIS A 19 39.55 17.54 3.11
N GLN A 20 39.21 17.65 4.39
CA GLN A 20 39.76 16.80 5.44
C GLN A 20 38.84 15.57 5.55
N PRO A 21 39.32 14.35 5.27
CA PRO A 21 38.55 13.15 5.58
C PRO A 21 38.47 12.98 7.10
N ARG A 22 37.25 12.88 7.63
CA ARG A 22 37.05 12.51 9.03
C ARG A 22 37.54 11.07 9.21
N ASN A 23 38.66 10.92 9.91
CA ASN A 23 39.12 9.63 10.43
C ASN A 23 38.02 9.04 11.33
N LEU A 24 37.31 8.04 10.82
CA LEU A 24 36.47 7.19 11.65
C LEU A 24 37.35 6.01 12.08
N GLU A 25 38.00 6.16 13.23
CA GLU A 25 38.68 5.04 13.88
C GLU A 25 37.67 3.91 14.09
N SER A 26 37.97 2.77 13.47
CA SER A 26 37.18 1.56 13.55
C SER A 26 37.14 1.04 14.99
N ILE A 27 36.00 1.19 15.66
CA ILE A 27 35.70 0.44 16.88
C ILE A 27 35.35 -0.99 16.45
N ILE A 28 36.38 -1.82 16.29
CA ILE A 28 36.26 -3.26 16.10
C ILE A 28 35.77 -3.85 17.43
N MET A 29 34.45 -3.92 17.60
CA MET A 29 33.83 -4.71 18.66
C MET A 29 33.94 -6.19 18.26
N LYS A 30 34.96 -6.86 18.79
CA LYS A 30 35.12 -8.32 18.72
C LYS A 30 33.94 -8.99 19.43
N ARG A 31 32.87 -9.27 18.70
CA ARG A 31 31.80 -10.17 19.14
C ARG A 31 32.30 -11.60 18.99
N THR A 32 32.80 -12.16 20.09
CA THR A 32 33.01 -13.60 20.23
C THR A 32 31.65 -14.29 20.28
N ILE A 33 31.16 -14.74 19.13
CA ILE A 33 29.97 -15.60 19.05
C ILE A 33 30.45 -17.03 19.29
N ALA A 34 30.19 -17.52 20.50
CA ALA A 34 30.36 -18.93 20.82
C ALA A 34 29.32 -19.76 20.06
N LEU A 35 29.78 -20.66 19.20
CA LEU A 35 28.96 -21.71 18.60
C LEU A 35 28.51 -22.67 19.71
N ALA A 36 27.24 -22.61 20.09
CA ALA A 36 26.57 -23.66 20.84
C ALA A 36 25.73 -24.48 19.86
N ALA A 37 26.26 -25.63 19.43
CA ALA A 37 25.52 -26.62 18.69
C ALA A 37 24.62 -27.41 19.66
N LEU A 38 23.31 -27.21 19.58
CA LEU A 38 22.33 -28.13 20.15
C LEU A 38 21.66 -28.90 19.01
N ALA A 39 22.14 -30.12 18.78
CA ALA A 39 21.41 -31.12 18.02
C ALA A 39 20.40 -31.77 18.98
N LEU A 40 19.10 -31.62 18.69
CA LEU A 40 18.05 -32.45 19.28
C LEU A 40 17.27 -33.10 18.14
N THR A 41 17.66 -34.33 17.85
CA THR A 41 16.89 -35.30 17.08
C THR A 41 15.78 -35.85 17.96
N SER A 42 14.52 -35.66 17.58
CA SER A 42 13.43 -36.53 18.02
C SER A 42 12.47 -36.76 16.86
N SER A 43 12.66 -37.91 16.22
CA SER A 43 11.64 -38.60 15.45
C SER A 43 10.52 -39.06 16.37
N LEU A 44 9.27 -38.80 16.00
CA LEU A 44 8.12 -39.50 16.57
C LEU A 44 7.28 -40.12 15.44
N ALA A 45 7.02 -41.40 15.62
CA ALA A 45 6.41 -42.30 14.66
C ALA A 45 4.88 -42.20 14.61
N LEU A 46 4.35 -42.78 13.54
CA LEU A 46 2.96 -42.90 13.09
C LEU A 46 1.96 -43.33 14.17
N ALA A 47 0.74 -42.81 14.05
CA ALA A 47 -0.47 -43.57 14.36
C ALA A 47 -1.34 -43.61 13.09
N ALA A 48 -1.39 -44.78 12.48
CA ALA A 48 -2.44 -45.18 11.55
C ALA A 48 -3.60 -45.74 12.36
N CYS A 49 -4.82 -45.31 12.07
CA CYS A 49 -6.01 -46.13 12.27
C CYS A 49 -6.84 -46.06 11.00
N THR A 50 -6.75 -47.16 10.26
CA THR A 50 -7.79 -47.62 9.35
C THR A 50 -9.00 -48.03 10.20
N ASP A 51 -10.22 -47.81 9.71
CA ASP A 51 -11.24 -48.85 9.77
C ASP A 51 -12.25 -48.59 8.66
N ASP A 52 -12.43 -49.61 7.84
CA ASP A 52 -13.30 -49.69 6.68
C ASP A 52 -14.31 -50.78 7.04
N THR A 53 -15.61 -50.47 7.05
CA THR A 53 -16.63 -51.52 7.00
C THR A 53 -17.84 -51.00 6.23
N ALA A 54 -17.88 -51.44 4.97
CA ALA A 54 -19.06 -51.53 4.15
C ALA A 54 -20.16 -52.40 4.78
N SER A 55 -21.42 -51.97 4.64
CA SER A 55 -22.53 -52.88 4.32
C SER A 55 -23.75 -52.09 3.89
N ASP A 56 -23.94 -52.15 2.57
CA ASP A 56 -25.15 -52.55 1.86
C ASP A 56 -26.52 -51.93 2.22
N ALA A 57 -27.19 -51.54 1.14
CA ALA A 57 -28.58 -51.11 1.10
C ALA A 57 -29.54 -52.25 1.48
N PRO A 58 -30.81 -51.93 1.76
CA PRO A 58 -31.77 -52.05 0.66
C PRO A 58 -32.83 -50.93 0.63
N GLU A 59 -33.36 -50.73 -0.58
CA GLU A 59 -34.54 -49.90 -0.85
C GLU A 59 -35.79 -50.35 -0.09
N THR A 60 -36.67 -49.40 0.25
CA THR A 60 -38.10 -49.48 -0.10
C THR A 60 -38.73 -48.09 -0.07
N THR A 61 -39.36 -47.79 -1.19
CA THR A 61 -40.21 -46.66 -1.58
C THR A 61 -41.34 -46.37 -0.58
N THR A 62 -41.57 -45.11 -0.23
CA THR A 62 -42.95 -44.57 -0.13
C THR A 62 -42.99 -43.04 -0.22
N THR A 63 -43.83 -42.59 -1.14
CA THR A 63 -44.27 -41.26 -1.51
C THR A 63 -44.56 -40.31 -0.35
N THR A 64 -44.05 -39.08 -0.41
CA THR A 64 -44.71 -37.89 0.17
C THR A 64 -44.39 -36.66 -0.67
N THR A 65 -45.47 -36.04 -1.15
CA THR A 65 -45.58 -34.76 -1.83
C THR A 65 -44.78 -33.65 -1.13
N SER A 66 -43.97 -32.91 -1.89
CA SER A 66 -43.53 -31.57 -1.50
C SER A 66 -43.91 -30.58 -2.60
N GLU A 67 -44.83 -29.70 -2.23
CA GLU A 67 -45.20 -28.51 -2.95
C GLU A 67 -44.07 -27.48 -2.83
N THR A 68 -43.64 -26.95 -3.96
CA THR A 68 -42.72 -25.82 -4.06
C THR A 68 -43.42 -24.56 -3.56
N ALA A 69 -42.99 -24.03 -2.42
CA ALA A 69 -43.33 -22.69 -1.95
C ALA A 69 -42.08 -21.80 -2.01
N THR A 70 -42.04 -20.99 -3.07
CA THR A 70 -41.07 -19.94 -3.33
C THR A 70 -41.24 -18.78 -2.33
N GLN A 71 -40.18 -18.40 -1.63
CA GLN A 71 -40.02 -17.09 -0.96
C GLN A 71 -38.75 -16.49 -1.58
N SER A 72 -38.83 -15.65 -2.62
CA SER A 72 -39.15 -14.22 -2.60
C SER A 72 -38.22 -13.42 -1.69
N SER A 73 -36.97 -13.26 -2.14
CA SER A 73 -36.11 -12.14 -1.74
C SER A 73 -36.42 -10.99 -2.67
N GLU A 74 -36.87 -9.88 -2.09
CA GLU A 74 -37.20 -8.65 -2.82
C GLU A 74 -35.93 -7.99 -3.37
N GLU A 75 -35.87 -8.01 -4.70
CA GLU A 75 -35.02 -7.18 -5.56
C GLU A 75 -35.49 -5.73 -5.48
N THR A 76 -34.58 -4.80 -5.24
CA THR A 76 -34.76 -3.41 -5.65
C THR A 76 -33.43 -2.87 -6.14
N GLY A 77 -33.26 -2.89 -7.46
CA GLY A 77 -32.70 -1.73 -8.15
C GLY A 77 -31.52 -1.99 -9.06
N MET A 78 -31.66 -2.84 -10.08
CA MET A 78 -30.82 -2.73 -11.26
C MET A 78 -31.08 -1.41 -12.00
N ASN A 79 -30.10 -0.50 -12.04
CA ASN A 79 -29.88 0.40 -13.18
C ASN A 79 -28.54 1.17 -13.12
N HIS A 80 -27.46 0.62 -13.67
CA HIS A 80 -26.85 1.12 -14.92
C HIS A 80 -25.49 0.46 -15.20
N GLN A 81 -25.46 -0.24 -16.32
CA GLN A 81 -24.27 -0.61 -17.06
C GLN A 81 -23.55 0.64 -17.55
N MET A 82 -22.36 0.89 -17.00
CA MET A 82 -21.25 1.64 -17.62
C MET A 82 -19.96 0.86 -17.28
N GLY A 83 -18.95 0.92 -18.15
CA GLY A 83 -17.85 -0.05 -18.26
C GLY A 83 -17.21 -0.53 -16.95
N ALA A 84 -17.14 -1.85 -16.79
CA ALA A 84 -16.47 -2.52 -15.68
C ALA A 84 -14.95 -2.50 -15.92
N GLU A 85 -14.31 -1.38 -15.59
CA GLU A 85 -12.87 -1.30 -15.35
C GLU A 85 -12.68 -0.76 -13.92
N GLY A 86 -12.17 -1.59 -13.01
CA GLY A 86 -11.59 -1.19 -11.71
C GLY A 86 -12.47 -0.43 -10.70
N HIS A 87 -13.52 -1.06 -10.14
CA HIS A 87 -14.38 -0.42 -9.12
C HIS A 87 -14.40 -1.14 -7.75
N ASP A 88 -13.45 -2.04 -7.47
CA ASP A 88 -13.42 -2.77 -6.20
C ASP A 88 -12.54 -2.06 -5.17
N HIS A 89 -12.93 -0.82 -4.83
CA HIS A 89 -12.35 -0.08 -3.73
C HIS A 89 -13.20 -0.29 -2.47
N PRO A 90 -12.62 -0.76 -1.35
CA PRO A 90 -13.35 -0.93 -0.12
C PRO A 90 -13.83 0.43 0.41
N ALA A 91 -15.06 0.48 0.91
CA ALA A 91 -15.62 1.68 1.51
C ALA A 91 -14.90 2.08 2.83
N ASP A 92 -14.15 1.16 3.45
CA ASP A 92 -13.29 1.44 4.59
C ASP A 92 -11.87 0.93 4.29
N GLY A 93 -10.89 1.83 4.23
CA GLY A 93 -9.48 1.48 4.03
C GLY A 93 -8.81 0.86 5.27
N GLY A 94 -9.54 0.76 6.38
CA GLY A 94 -9.09 0.11 7.61
C GLY A 94 -8.09 0.93 8.40
N GLN A 95 -7.40 0.28 9.35
CA GLN A 95 -6.39 0.96 10.16
C GLN A 95 -5.10 1.24 9.37
N PRO A 96 -4.32 2.26 9.73
CA PRO A 96 -2.97 2.43 9.20
C PRO A 96 -2.11 1.19 9.47
N PRO A 97 -1.13 0.87 8.61
CA PRO A 97 -0.22 -0.26 8.79
C PRO A 97 0.48 -0.22 10.16
N ALA A 98 0.76 -1.39 10.73
CA ALA A 98 1.41 -1.44 12.03
C ALA A 98 2.84 -0.89 11.97
N GLY A 99 3.16 0.06 12.86
CA GLY A 99 4.51 0.61 12.99
C GLY A 99 4.80 1.84 12.13
N ILE A 100 3.85 2.26 11.27
CA ILE A 100 3.96 3.53 10.55
C ILE A 100 4.03 4.70 11.54
N ALA A 101 4.94 5.64 11.29
CA ALA A 101 5.11 6.82 12.13
C ALA A 101 4.03 7.86 11.78
N ALA A 102 3.37 8.42 12.80
CA ALA A 102 2.54 9.61 12.60
C ALA A 102 3.44 10.81 12.30
N GLU A 103 3.02 11.67 11.37
CA GLU A 103 3.70 12.94 11.12
C GLU A 103 3.50 13.85 12.33
N GLU A 104 4.60 14.39 12.89
CA GLU A 104 4.54 15.19 14.10
C GLU A 104 3.96 16.59 13.84
N ASN A 105 4.23 17.16 12.67
CA ASN A 105 3.80 18.51 12.31
C ASN A 105 3.26 18.58 10.88
N PRO A 106 2.14 17.89 10.59
CA PRO A 106 1.60 17.84 9.23
C PRO A 106 1.10 19.21 8.79
N THR A 107 1.25 19.52 7.49
CA THR A 107 0.65 20.74 6.90
C THR A 107 -0.86 20.75 7.09
N TYR A 108 -1.50 19.59 6.99
CA TYR A 108 -2.93 19.39 7.21
C TYR A 108 -3.17 18.44 8.40
N PRO A 109 -3.46 18.95 9.62
CA PRO A 109 -3.74 18.11 10.78
C PRO A 109 -4.96 17.21 10.62
N VAL A 110 -5.01 16.11 11.38
CA VAL A 110 -6.19 15.24 11.45
C VAL A 110 -7.44 16.04 11.85
N GLY A 111 -8.53 15.83 11.14
CA GLY A 111 -9.79 16.57 11.26
C GLY A 111 -9.89 17.83 10.42
N THR A 112 -8.81 18.22 9.70
CA THR A 112 -8.85 19.32 8.74
C THR A 112 -9.59 18.93 7.47
N GLU A 113 -10.46 19.81 7.00
CA GLU A 113 -11.10 19.69 5.69
C GLU A 113 -10.17 20.25 4.60
N VAL A 114 -10.08 19.53 3.49
CA VAL A 114 -9.18 19.82 2.36
C VAL A 114 -9.88 19.54 1.02
N ILE A 115 -9.30 20.02 -0.07
CA ILE A 115 -9.69 19.69 -1.44
C ILE A 115 -8.64 18.76 -2.04
N LEU A 116 -9.05 17.59 -2.51
CA LEU A 116 -8.16 16.67 -3.19
C LEU A 116 -7.87 17.17 -4.61
N THR A 117 -6.62 17.07 -5.03
CA THR A 117 -6.18 17.27 -6.41
C THR A 117 -5.65 15.98 -7.03
N ALA A 118 -5.76 14.85 -6.31
CA ALA A 118 -5.50 13.51 -6.81
C ALA A 118 -6.59 13.03 -7.77
N ASP A 119 -6.18 12.23 -8.75
CA ASP A 119 -7.05 11.63 -9.77
C ASP A 119 -6.99 10.10 -9.76
N HIS A 120 -6.61 9.50 -8.62
CA HIS A 120 -6.38 8.04 -8.50
C HIS A 120 -7.63 7.21 -8.80
N MET A 121 -8.80 7.77 -8.47
CA MET A 121 -10.11 7.21 -8.82
C MET A 121 -11.02 8.30 -9.41
N PRO A 122 -11.98 7.92 -10.27
CA PRO A 122 -13.00 8.85 -10.75
C PRO A 122 -13.65 9.63 -9.61
N GLY A 123 -13.75 10.95 -9.79
CA GLY A 123 -14.42 11.85 -8.85
C GLY A 123 -13.61 12.28 -7.63
N MET A 124 -12.34 11.88 -7.50
CA MET A 124 -11.44 12.41 -6.46
C MET A 124 -10.99 13.85 -6.73
N ASP A 125 -10.65 14.20 -7.98
CA ASP A 125 -10.17 15.54 -8.30
C ASP A 125 -11.23 16.61 -8.03
N GLY A 126 -10.90 17.57 -7.16
CA GLY A 126 -11.79 18.61 -6.66
C GLY A 126 -12.74 18.15 -5.55
N ALA A 127 -12.68 16.90 -5.08
CA ALA A 127 -13.51 16.43 -3.99
C ALA A 127 -13.08 17.03 -2.65
N THR A 128 -14.06 17.39 -1.83
CA THR A 128 -13.81 17.71 -0.41
C THR A 128 -13.56 16.44 0.37
N ALA A 129 -12.51 16.45 1.20
CA ALA A 129 -12.17 15.35 2.08
C ALA A 129 -11.77 15.86 3.48
N THR A 130 -11.86 14.99 4.49
CA THR A 130 -11.36 15.26 5.84
C THR A 130 -10.13 14.39 6.11
N ILE A 131 -9.05 14.98 6.61
CA ILE A 131 -7.86 14.21 7.01
C ILE A 131 -8.21 13.27 8.18
N SER A 132 -8.09 11.97 8.00
CA SER A 132 -8.28 10.95 9.04
C SER A 132 -6.97 10.38 9.60
N GLY A 133 -5.85 10.58 8.89
CA GLY A 133 -4.51 10.27 9.38
C GLY A 133 -3.42 11.03 8.60
N ALA A 134 -2.27 11.25 9.21
CA ALA A 134 -1.11 11.89 8.60
C ALA A 134 0.18 11.19 9.07
N PHE A 135 1.04 10.79 8.15
CA PHE A 135 2.13 9.86 8.41
C PHE A 135 3.44 10.28 7.73
N ASP A 136 4.54 10.03 8.43
CA ASP A 136 5.92 10.20 7.96
C ASP A 136 6.46 8.83 7.55
N THR A 137 6.45 8.56 6.24
CA THR A 137 6.97 7.33 5.63
C THR A 137 7.30 7.56 4.16
N THR A 138 8.08 6.66 3.57
CA THR A 138 8.28 6.67 2.11
C THR A 138 7.06 6.04 1.43
N THR A 139 6.54 6.74 0.43
CA THR A 139 5.39 6.33 -0.37
C THR A 139 5.85 5.94 -1.77
N TYR A 140 5.26 4.88 -2.34
CA TYR A 140 5.64 4.32 -3.64
C TYR A 140 4.47 4.27 -4.60
N SER A 141 4.73 4.62 -5.86
CA SER A 141 3.89 4.17 -6.97
C SER A 141 4.39 2.81 -7.45
N VAL A 142 3.47 1.88 -7.74
CA VAL A 142 3.81 0.50 -8.10
C VAL A 142 3.01 0.00 -9.30
N SER A 143 3.63 -0.89 -10.08
CA SER A 143 2.99 -1.62 -11.17
C SER A 143 2.95 -3.12 -10.86
N TYR A 144 1.81 -3.78 -11.07
CA TYR A 144 1.63 -5.19 -10.73
C TYR A 144 0.52 -5.87 -11.56
N THR A 145 0.48 -7.20 -11.54
CA THR A 145 -0.63 -7.98 -12.12
C THR A 145 -1.43 -8.66 -11.01
N PRO A 146 -2.71 -8.32 -10.79
CA PRO A 146 -3.51 -8.83 -9.67
C PRO A 146 -3.53 -10.36 -9.55
N THR A 147 -3.54 -10.89 -8.33
CA THR A 147 -3.52 -12.34 -8.08
C THR A 147 -4.79 -13.07 -8.54
N ASP A 148 -5.89 -12.34 -8.72
CA ASP A 148 -7.17 -12.88 -9.19
C ASP A 148 -7.26 -12.99 -10.73
N GLY A 149 -6.18 -12.62 -11.44
CA GLY A 149 -6.08 -12.70 -12.89
C GLY A 149 -6.70 -11.52 -13.63
N GLY A 150 -6.96 -10.41 -12.94
CA GLY A 150 -7.32 -9.14 -13.57
C GLY A 150 -6.23 -8.56 -14.48
N ASP A 151 -6.58 -7.49 -15.19
CA ASP A 151 -5.64 -6.78 -16.06
C ASP A 151 -4.49 -6.14 -15.24
N PRO A 152 -3.29 -5.98 -15.82
CA PRO A 152 -2.18 -5.31 -15.15
C PRO A 152 -2.55 -3.89 -14.72
N VAL A 153 -2.20 -3.55 -13.48
CA VAL A 153 -2.31 -2.19 -12.92
C VAL A 153 -0.95 -1.53 -13.03
N THR A 154 -0.90 -0.33 -13.60
CA THR A 154 0.33 0.44 -13.79
C THR A 154 0.24 1.77 -13.06
N ASP A 155 1.34 2.25 -12.47
CA ASP A 155 1.40 3.52 -11.73
C ASP A 155 0.31 3.61 -10.65
N HIS A 156 0.12 2.52 -9.90
CA HIS A 156 -0.82 2.50 -8.79
C HIS A 156 -0.29 3.39 -7.65
N ARG A 157 -1.00 4.49 -7.44
CA ARG A 157 -0.79 5.43 -6.33
C ARG A 157 -1.82 5.17 -5.24
N TRP A 158 -1.42 4.85 -4.01
CA TRP A 158 -0.05 4.63 -3.54
C TRP A 158 0.00 3.43 -2.59
N VAL A 159 1.20 2.92 -2.33
CA VAL A 159 1.47 2.04 -1.17
C VAL A 159 2.57 2.68 -0.31
N VAL A 160 2.54 2.46 1.01
CA VAL A 160 3.59 2.94 1.92
C VAL A 160 4.62 1.85 2.23
N HIS A 161 5.81 2.22 2.73
CA HIS A 161 6.89 1.27 3.01
C HIS A 161 6.48 0.14 3.97
N GLU A 162 5.61 0.43 4.94
CA GLU A 162 5.07 -0.53 5.90
C GLU A 162 4.07 -1.53 5.29
N GLU A 163 3.62 -1.30 4.06
CA GLU A 163 2.73 -2.20 3.30
C GLU A 163 3.51 -3.12 2.35
N LEU A 164 4.84 -3.20 2.51
CA LEU A 164 5.71 -4.11 1.77
C LEU A 164 6.18 -5.24 2.68
N VAL A 165 6.30 -6.45 2.14
CA VAL A 165 6.81 -7.61 2.88
C VAL A 165 8.33 -7.56 2.96
N ASP A 166 8.87 -7.45 4.18
CA ASP A 166 10.32 -7.45 4.49
C ASP A 166 11.17 -6.54 3.57
N PRO A 167 10.81 -5.25 3.37
CA PRO A 167 11.39 -4.42 2.30
C PRO A 167 12.84 -4.01 2.53
N GLY A 168 13.37 -4.14 3.75
CA GLY A 168 14.69 -3.65 4.10
C GLY A 168 14.64 -2.19 4.55
N GLN A 169 15.51 -1.34 4.01
CA GLN A 169 15.57 0.09 4.37
C GLN A 169 15.03 0.95 3.23
N ALA A 170 14.13 1.87 3.57
CA ALA A 170 13.68 2.93 2.67
C ALA A 170 14.79 3.97 2.37
N PRO A 171 14.69 4.70 1.23
CA PRO A 171 13.79 4.41 0.12
C PRO A 171 14.33 3.26 -0.75
N LEU A 172 13.42 2.50 -1.35
CA LEU A 172 13.76 1.49 -2.35
C LEU A 172 13.96 2.13 -3.73
N PRO A 173 14.95 1.68 -4.52
CA PRO A 173 15.21 2.28 -5.84
C PRO A 173 14.12 1.91 -6.86
N GLU A 174 13.92 2.80 -7.84
CA GLU A 174 13.07 2.55 -9.02
C GLU A 174 13.46 1.24 -9.71
N GLY A 175 12.46 0.48 -10.15
CA GLY A 175 12.63 -0.84 -10.76
C GLY A 175 12.90 -1.98 -9.76
N SER A 176 12.84 -1.72 -8.45
CA SER A 176 12.91 -2.80 -7.46
C SER A 176 11.65 -3.66 -7.50
N GLU A 177 11.84 -4.97 -7.40
CA GLU A 177 10.75 -5.93 -7.20
C GLU A 177 10.46 -6.07 -5.70
N VAL A 178 9.19 -5.97 -5.33
CA VAL A 178 8.69 -6.07 -3.96
C VAL A 178 7.45 -6.96 -3.91
N VAL A 179 7.10 -7.44 -2.70
CA VAL A 179 5.82 -8.12 -2.47
C VAL A 179 4.93 -7.21 -1.64
N LEU A 180 3.71 -6.96 -2.11
CA LEU A 180 2.74 -6.09 -1.43
C LEU A 180 2.04 -6.85 -0.30
N ASP A 181 1.89 -6.24 0.88
CA ASP A 181 0.98 -6.67 1.96
C ASP A 181 -0.29 -5.80 2.03
N ALA A 182 -0.38 -4.75 1.20
CA ALA A 182 -1.54 -3.89 1.05
C ALA A 182 -2.79 -4.65 0.55
N GLU A 183 -3.96 -4.23 1.04
CA GLU A 183 -5.29 -4.75 0.67
C GLU A 183 -6.21 -3.63 0.13
N HIS A 184 -5.66 -2.66 -0.62
CA HIS A 184 -6.43 -1.50 -1.08
C HIS A 184 -7.49 -1.85 -2.12
N MET A 185 -7.29 -2.94 -2.86
CA MET A 185 -8.23 -3.51 -3.83
C MET A 185 -8.10 -5.04 -3.85
N SER A 186 -9.11 -5.74 -4.36
CA SER A 186 -9.03 -7.19 -4.62
C SER A 186 -7.78 -7.52 -5.46
N GLY A 187 -7.12 -8.62 -5.12
CA GLY A 187 -5.98 -9.14 -5.87
C GLY A 187 -4.65 -8.42 -5.65
N MET A 188 -4.58 -7.39 -4.79
CA MET A 188 -3.33 -6.68 -4.49
C MET A 188 -2.42 -7.44 -3.51
N LYS A 189 -2.97 -8.02 -2.45
CA LYS A 189 -2.16 -8.64 -1.40
C LYS A 189 -1.37 -9.84 -1.89
N GLY A 190 -0.11 -9.88 -1.52
CA GLY A 190 0.82 -10.97 -1.81
C GLY A 190 1.34 -10.97 -3.25
N VAL A 191 1.01 -9.94 -4.05
CA VAL A 191 1.47 -9.82 -5.44
C VAL A 191 2.92 -9.33 -5.49
N GLU A 192 3.68 -9.82 -6.47
CA GLU A 192 4.94 -9.18 -6.87
C GLU A 192 4.62 -7.91 -7.65
N ALA A 193 5.27 -6.81 -7.28
CA ALA A 193 5.11 -5.50 -7.90
C ALA A 193 6.48 -4.86 -8.16
N THR A 194 6.53 -4.03 -9.19
CA THR A 194 7.71 -3.19 -9.49
C THR A 194 7.47 -1.80 -8.95
N ILE A 195 8.47 -1.22 -8.25
CA ILE A 195 8.43 0.19 -7.84
C ILE A 195 8.68 1.08 -9.06
N ASP A 196 7.72 1.93 -9.38
CA ASP A 196 7.84 2.90 -10.47
C ASP A 196 8.63 4.12 -10.02
N TYR A 197 8.26 4.72 -8.88
CA TYR A 197 8.97 5.81 -8.21
C TYR A 197 8.55 5.94 -6.74
N SER A 198 9.23 6.81 -6.00
CA SER A 198 8.97 7.07 -4.58
C SER A 198 8.95 8.56 -4.25
N THR A 199 8.26 8.92 -3.18
CA THR A 199 8.29 10.24 -2.55
C THR A 199 8.39 10.10 -1.03
N ASP A 200 8.98 11.10 -0.38
CA ASP A 200 9.12 11.21 1.09
C ASP A 200 8.27 12.37 1.63
N GLU A 201 7.18 12.71 0.94
CA GLU A 201 6.18 13.67 1.42
C GLU A 201 5.32 13.05 2.53
N THR A 202 4.74 13.91 3.38
CA THR A 202 3.66 13.49 4.28
C THR A 202 2.58 12.78 3.49
N VAL A 203 2.21 11.59 3.92
CA VAL A 203 1.13 10.81 3.32
C VAL A 203 -0.08 10.80 4.25
N TYR A 204 -1.26 10.94 3.67
CA TYR A 204 -2.51 11.13 4.40
C TYR A 204 -3.49 9.99 4.12
N MET A 205 -4.24 9.64 5.15
CA MET A 205 -5.52 8.95 5.02
C MET A 205 -6.64 9.98 5.05
N VAL A 206 -7.66 9.79 4.23
CA VAL A 206 -8.76 10.75 4.11
C VAL A 206 -10.13 10.09 4.14
N ASP A 207 -11.10 10.80 4.70
CA ASP A 207 -12.52 10.46 4.61
C ASP A 207 -13.16 11.34 3.55
N LEU A 208 -13.89 10.76 2.60
CA LEU A 208 -14.48 11.48 1.48
C LEU A 208 -15.80 10.85 1.04
N THR A 209 -16.60 11.60 0.28
CA THR A 209 -17.80 11.06 -0.38
C THR A 209 -17.74 11.39 -1.86
N VAL A 210 -17.70 10.35 -2.70
CA VAL A 210 -17.62 10.46 -4.16
C VAL A 210 -18.72 9.60 -4.75
N ASP A 211 -19.45 10.13 -5.75
CA ASP A 211 -20.56 9.45 -6.43
C ASP A 211 -21.61 8.83 -5.49
N GLY A 212 -21.85 9.47 -4.34
CA GLY A 212 -22.82 9.03 -3.34
C GLY A 212 -22.33 7.87 -2.44
N MET A 213 -21.08 7.44 -2.59
CA MET A 213 -20.42 6.49 -1.70
C MET A 213 -19.50 7.24 -0.74
N THR A 214 -19.75 7.07 0.57
CA THR A 214 -18.84 7.53 1.60
C THR A 214 -17.74 6.50 1.78
N MET A 215 -16.49 6.94 1.68
CA MET A 215 -15.28 6.17 1.92
C MET A 215 -14.59 6.72 3.17
N THR A 216 -14.28 5.85 4.13
CA THR A 216 -13.53 6.20 5.33
C THR A 216 -12.12 5.64 5.22
N ASN A 217 -11.15 6.33 5.83
CA ASN A 217 -9.77 5.86 5.89
C ASN A 217 -9.17 5.55 4.52
N HIS A 218 -9.58 6.29 3.48
CA HIS A 218 -9.09 6.06 2.13
C HIS A 218 -7.57 6.28 2.08
N LYS A 219 -6.88 5.33 1.46
CA LYS A 219 -5.44 5.21 1.35
C LYS A 219 -5.05 5.28 -0.13
N TRP A 220 -4.08 6.08 -0.53
CA TRP A 220 -3.44 7.17 0.21
C TRP A 220 -3.42 8.40 -0.69
N VAL A 221 -3.20 9.57 -0.12
CA VAL A 221 -2.93 10.79 -0.90
C VAL A 221 -1.71 11.49 -0.30
N THR A 222 -0.83 12.05 -1.13
CA THR A 222 0.37 12.75 -0.65
C THR A 222 0.07 14.23 -0.41
N GLU A 223 0.96 14.93 0.30
CA GLU A 223 0.79 16.36 0.61
C GLU A 223 0.60 17.24 -0.64
N SER A 224 1.33 16.95 -1.73
CA SER A 224 1.20 17.65 -3.00
C SER A 224 -0.11 17.38 -3.75
N GLU A 225 -0.86 16.36 -3.34
CA GLU A 225 -2.16 15.99 -3.92
C GLU A 225 -3.35 16.58 -3.14
N ILE A 226 -3.06 17.53 -2.24
CA ILE A 226 -4.04 18.16 -1.37
C ILE A 226 -3.88 19.69 -1.41
N ALA A 227 -5.00 20.37 -1.60
CA ALA A 227 -5.13 21.82 -1.46
C ALA A 227 -5.94 22.20 -0.21
N PRO A 228 -5.72 23.40 0.38
CA PRO A 228 -6.56 23.89 1.46
C PRO A 228 -8.02 24.04 1.02
N ALA A 229 -8.98 23.69 1.89
CA ALA A 229 -10.38 24.09 1.72
C ALA A 229 -10.54 25.60 1.94
N GLU A 230 -11.55 26.21 1.28
CA GLU A 230 -11.84 27.66 1.38
C GLU A 230 -12.50 28.07 2.72
#